data_AF-F6CY87-F1
#
_entry.id   AF-F6CY87-F1
#
_cell.length_a   1.000
_cell.length_b   1.000
_cell.length_c   1.000
_cell.angle_alpha   90.00
_cell.angle_beta   90.00
_cell.angle_gamma   90.00
#
_symmetry.space_group_name_H-M   'P 1'
#
loop_
_entity.id
_entity.type
_entity.pdbx_description
1 polymer ?
#
loop_
_entity_poly.entity_id
_entity_poly.type
_entity_poly.pdbx_seq_one_letter_code
_entity_poly.pdbx_strand_id
1 'polypeptide(L)'
;MERIQIQRLAEKVLGLTTRETDDLIDSGGDYDTPLKERFGVDLQTFGDIVSALIPLTPIIQEPKTHQLIHAFVEFQDGHGTILAKEAIDE
;
A
#
# COMPACT_ATOMS: atom_id res chain seq x y z
N MET A 1 -6.72 7.70 3.19
CA MET A 1 -5.78 7.11 2.20
C MET A 1 -6.48 6.88 0.87
N GLU A 2 -5.79 7.05 -0.26
CA GLU A 2 -6.37 6.81 -1.60
C GLU A 2 -6.42 5.32 -1.97
N ARG A 3 -7.44 4.90 -2.74
CA ARG A 3 -7.64 3.50 -3.18
C ARG A 3 -6.40 2.91 -3.87
N ILE A 4 -5.69 3.69 -4.69
CA ILE A 4 -4.49 3.22 -5.39
C ILE A 4 -3.35 2.87 -4.42
N GLN A 5 -3.22 3.59 -3.30
CA GLN A 5 -2.20 3.28 -2.29
C GLN A 5 -2.52 1.99 -1.55
N ILE A 6 -3.81 1.77 -1.26
CA ILE A 6 -4.31 0.53 -0.65
C ILE A 6 -4.05 -0.66 -1.59
N GLN A 7 -4.33 -0.52 -2.89
CA GLN A 7 -4.07 -1.56 -3.89
C GLN A 7 -2.57 -1.91 -3.99
N ARG A 8 -1.68 -0.92 -4.05
CA ARG A 8 -0.22 -1.14 -4.07
C ARG A 8 0.27 -1.87 -2.82
N LEU A 9 -0.28 -1.54 -1.65
CA LEU A 9 0.04 -2.27 -0.43
C LEU A 9 -0.50 -3.70 -0.46
N ALA A 10 -1.73 -3.90 -0.96
CA ALA A 10 -2.33 -5.22 -1.12
C ALA A 10 -1.46 -6.12 -2.02
N GLU A 11 -1.05 -5.62 -3.19
CA GLU A 11 -0.12 -6.30 -4.11
C GLU A 11 1.16 -6.73 -3.39
N LYS A 12 1.74 -5.79 -2.63
CA LYS A 12 2.99 -6.03 -1.93
C LYS A 12 2.87 -7.09 -0.83
N VAL A 13 1.81 -7.07 -0.02
CA VAL A 13 1.61 -8.04 1.07
C VAL A 13 1.15 -9.41 0.56
N LEU A 14 0.44 -9.44 -0.56
CA LEU A 14 0.09 -10.66 -1.28
C LEU A 14 1.30 -11.24 -2.02
N GLY A 15 2.37 -10.46 -2.20
CA GLY A 15 3.57 -10.89 -2.90
C GLY A 15 3.30 -11.17 -4.39
N LEU A 16 2.35 -10.44 -4.98
CA LEU A 16 2.02 -10.58 -6.39
C LEU A 16 3.20 -10.11 -7.24
N THR A 17 3.51 -10.88 -8.28
CA THR A 17 4.42 -10.44 -9.33
C THR A 17 3.75 -9.40 -10.22
N THR A 18 4.53 -8.58 -10.92
CA THR A 18 3.98 -7.59 -11.88
C THR A 18 3.01 -8.22 -12.87
N ARG A 19 3.33 -9.43 -13.35
CA ARG A 19 2.46 -10.17 -14.27
C ARG A 19 1.12 -10.57 -13.63
N GLU A 20 1.13 -11.04 -12.38
CA GLU A 20 -0.10 -11.40 -11.68
C GLU A 20 -0.95 -10.15 -11.36
N THR A 21 -0.31 -9.03 -11.05
CA THR A 21 -0.99 -7.74 -10.90
C THR A 21 -1.64 -7.30 -12.21
N ASP A 22 -0.90 -7.34 -13.33
CA ASP A 22 -1.43 -6.98 -14.65
C ASP A 22 -2.59 -7.89 -15.06
N ASP A 23 -2.45 -9.21 -14.86
CA ASP A 23 -3.51 -10.19 -15.12
C ASP A 23 -4.75 -9.92 -14.25
N LEU A 24 -4.58 -9.51 -12.97
CA LEU A 24 -5.68 -9.16 -12.07
C LEU A 24 -6.42 -7.89 -12.55
N ILE A 25 -5.67 -6.87 -12.98
CA ILE A 25 -6.22 -5.62 -13.50
C ILE A 25 -6.97 -5.84 -14.82
N ASP A 26 -6.34 -6.56 -15.76
CA ASP A 26 -6.87 -6.79 -17.11
C ASP A 26 -8.09 -7.72 -17.11
N SER A 27 -8.15 -8.67 -16.18
CA SER A 27 -9.31 -9.56 -15.99
C SER A 27 -10.48 -8.90 -15.28
N GLY A 28 -10.32 -7.66 -14.81
CA GLY A 28 -11.29 -7.00 -13.93
C GLY A 28 -11.44 -7.70 -12.57
N GLY A 29 -10.41 -8.46 -12.16
CA GLY A 29 -10.36 -9.15 -10.89
C GLY A 29 -10.34 -8.19 -9.70
N ASP A 30 -10.90 -8.65 -8.58
CA ASP A 30 -10.80 -7.93 -7.31
C ASP A 30 -9.59 -8.40 -6.49
N TYR A 31 -9.09 -7.51 -5.64
CA TYR A 31 -8.12 -7.88 -4.62
C TYR A 31 -8.79 -8.55 -3.41
N ASP A 32 -10.13 -8.58 -3.36
CA ASP A 32 -10.89 -9.11 -2.22
C ASP A 32 -10.68 -10.61 -2.08
N THR A 33 -10.70 -11.36 -3.18
CA THR A 33 -10.50 -12.82 -3.19
C THR A 33 -9.14 -13.21 -2.61
N PRO A 34 -7.98 -12.74 -3.13
CA PRO A 34 -6.69 -13.11 -2.58
C PRO A 34 -6.45 -12.57 -1.15
N LEU A 35 -6.96 -11.39 -0.81
CA LEU A 35 -6.88 -10.87 0.56
C LEU A 35 -7.70 -11.72 1.54
N LYS A 36 -8.88 -12.19 1.12
CA LYS A 36 -9.74 -13.04 1.94
C LYS A 36 -9.13 -14.41 2.18
N GLU A 37 -8.55 -15.01 1.15
CA GLU A 37 -7.88 -16.31 1.29
C GLU A 37 -6.65 -16.25 2.20
N ARG A 38 -5.86 -15.18 2.11
CA ARG A 38 -4.59 -15.08 2.86
C ARG A 38 -4.73 -14.48 4.26
N PHE A 39 -5.59 -13.48 4.41
CA PHE A 39 -5.70 -12.67 5.62
C PHE A 39 -7.12 -12.66 6.22
N GLY A 40 -8.11 -13.23 5.53
CA GLY A 40 -9.49 -13.26 6.01
C GLY A 40 -10.23 -11.92 5.91
N VAL A 41 -9.72 -10.98 5.12
CA VAL A 41 -10.29 -9.63 4.96
C VAL A 41 -10.51 -9.30 3.49
N ASP A 42 -11.45 -8.40 3.19
CA ASP A 42 -11.60 -7.79 1.87
C ASP A 42 -10.71 -6.53 1.73
N LEU A 43 -10.65 -5.95 0.54
CA LEU A 43 -9.84 -4.76 0.24
C LEU A 43 -10.28 -3.55 1.05
N GLN A 44 -11.58 -3.41 1.32
CA GLN A 44 -12.10 -2.31 2.14
C GLN A 44 -11.59 -2.42 3.57
N THR A 45 -11.77 -3.57 4.21
CA THR A 45 -11.31 -3.84 5.58
C THR A 45 -9.80 -3.75 5.67
N PHE A 46 -9.07 -4.24 4.66
CA PHE A 46 -7.63 -4.06 4.56
C PHE A 46 -7.24 -2.58 4.52
N GLY A 47 -7.94 -1.77 3.72
CA GLY A 47 -7.75 -0.32 3.65
C GLY A 47 -7.99 0.39 4.98
N ASP A 48 -9.00 -0.02 5.74
CA ASP A 48 -9.31 0.52 7.07
C ASP A 48 -8.19 0.19 8.07
N ILE A 49 -7.70 -1.06 8.05
CA ILE A 49 -6.56 -1.49 8.88
C ILE A 49 -5.31 -0.68 8.53
N VAL A 50 -4.97 -0.57 7.24
CA VAL A 50 -3.80 0.19 6.80
C VAL A 50 -3.90 1.66 7.20
N SER A 51 -5.09 2.26 7.07
CA SER A 51 -5.33 3.65 7.48
C SER A 51 -5.18 3.84 8.99
N ALA A 52 -5.54 2.84 9.80
CA ALA A 52 -5.30 2.88 11.23
C ALA A 52 -3.81 2.70 11.61
N LEU A 53 -3.04 1.98 10.78
CA LEU A 53 -1.64 1.66 11.05
C LEU A 53 -0.66 2.70 10.51
N ILE A 54 -1.02 3.48 9.48
CA ILE A 54 -0.08 4.42 8.85
C ILE A 54 0.51 5.45 9.83
N PRO A 55 -0.21 5.99 10.84
CA PRO A 55 0.39 6.93 11.80
C PRO A 55 1.45 6.29 12.71
N LEU A 56 1.55 4.96 12.72
CA LEU A 56 2.57 4.22 13.48
C LEU A 56 3.85 3.97 12.68
N THR A 57 3.86 4.32 11.40
CA THR A 57 5.06 4.20 10.55
C THR A 57 6.07 5.29 10.90
N PRO A 58 7.37 5.09 10.61
CA PRO A 58 8.37 6.14 10.78
C PRO A 58 8.02 7.40 9.99
N ILE A 59 8.30 8.55 10.59
CA ILE A 59 8.18 9.84 9.92
C ILE A 59 9.39 10.01 9.00
N ILE A 60 9.13 10.30 7.73
CA ILE A 60 10.17 10.61 6.74
C ILE A 60 9.87 11.95 6.08
N GLN A 61 10.89 12.56 5.49
CA GLN A 61 10.73 13.75 4.66
C GLN A 61 10.56 13.32 3.20
N GLU A 62 9.47 13.76 2.56
CA GLU A 62 9.24 13.49 1.14
C GLU A 62 10.27 14.26 0.28
N PRO A 63 11.01 13.58 -0.64
CA PRO A 63 12.11 14.21 -1.37
C PRO A 63 11.72 15.38 -2.29
N LYS A 64 10.48 15.40 -2.81
CA LYS A 64 10.04 16.42 -3.78
C LYS A 64 9.40 17.64 -3.14
N THR A 65 8.64 17.43 -2.07
CA THR A 65 7.83 18.47 -1.41
C THR A 65 8.45 18.95 -0.11
N HIS A 66 9.45 18.22 0.42
CA HIS A 66 10.03 18.43 1.74
C HIS A 66 9.04 18.30 2.91
N GLN A 67 7.83 17.81 2.65
CA GLN A 67 6.80 17.60 3.66
C GLN A 67 7.14 16.39 4.55
N LEU A 68 6.85 16.50 5.85
CA LEU A 68 6.92 15.35 6.77
C LEU A 68 5.67 14.48 6.60
N ILE A 69 5.91 13.18 6.42
CA ILE A 69 4.87 12.20 6.15
C ILE A 69 5.09 10.94 6.98
N HIS A 70 3.99 10.26 7.30
CA HIS A 70 4.00 8.84 7.63
C HIS A 70 3.97 8.03 6.34
N ALA A 71 4.79 6.98 6.23
CA ALA A 71 4.90 6.21 4.99
C ALA A 71 5.20 4.73 5.19
N PHE A 72 4.50 3.90 4.40
CA PHE A 72 4.95 2.55 4.10
C PHE A 72 5.93 2.59 2.93
N VAL A 73 7.16 2.15 3.19
CA VAL A 73 8.26 2.20 2.22
C VAL A 73 8.74 0.78 1.92
N GLU A 74 8.94 0.51 0.65
CA GLU A 74 9.68 -0.66 0.19
C GLU A 74 11.12 -0.25 -0.12
N PHE A 75 12.10 -1.03 0.36
CA PHE A 75 13.50 -0.81 0.06
C PHE A 75 14.04 -1.95 -0.82
N GLN A 76 14.46 -1.61 -2.03
CA GLN A 76 15.05 -2.55 -3.00
C GLN A 76 16.26 -1.91 -3.68
N ASP A 77 17.33 -2.67 -3.88
CA ASP A 77 18.54 -2.24 -4.61
C ASP A 77 19.14 -0.90 -4.15
N GLY A 78 19.03 -0.59 -2.86
CA GLY A 78 19.53 0.67 -2.30
C GLY A 78 18.58 1.87 -2.46
N HIS A 79 17.39 1.66 -3.02
CA HIS A 79 16.39 2.68 -3.28
C HIS A 79 15.09 2.43 -2.51
N GLY A 80 14.56 3.48 -1.89
CA GLY A 80 13.27 3.46 -1.19
C GLY A 80 12.14 3.95 -2.09
N THR A 81 11.07 3.16 -2.20
CA THR A 81 9.83 3.52 -2.90
C THR A 81 8.69 3.66 -1.90
N ILE A 82 8.02 4.81 -1.91
CA ILE A 82 6.83 5.05 -1.08
C ILE A 82 5.65 4.31 -1.72
N LEU A 83 5.07 3.35 -0.99
CA LEU A 83 3.90 2.60 -1.44
C LEU A 83 2.60 3.30 -1.05
N ALA A 84 2.56 3.81 0.18
CA ALA A 84 1.46 4.60 0.73
C ALA A 84 2.01 5.65 1.68
N LYS A 85 1.33 6.80 1.74
CA LYS A 85 1.72 7.92 2.60
C LYS A 85 0.52 8.66 3.16
N GLU A 86 0.72 9.26 4.32
CA GLU A 86 -0.19 10.21 4.93
C GLU A 86 0.60 11.45 5.36
N ALA A 87 0.09 12.62 4.99
CA ALA A 87 0.65 13.89 5.44
C ALA A 87 0.48 14.02 6.95
N ILE A 88 1.49 14.56 7.61
CA ILE A 88 1.34 15.00 8.99
C ILE A 88 0.76 16.41 8.92
N ASP A 89 -0.53 16.53 9.21
CA ASP A 89 -1.16 17.82 9.43
C ASP A 89 -0.77 18.30 10.85
N GLU A 90 -0.19 19.50 10.94
CA GLU A 90 0.22 20.14 12.21
C GLU A 90 -0.98 20.56 13.08
#